data_AF-A0A2W7C3Q9-F1
#
_entry.id   AF-A0A2W7C3Q9-F1
#
_cell.length_a   1.000
_cell.length_b   1.000
_cell.length_c   1.000
_cell.angle_alpha   90.00
_cell.angle_beta   90.00
_cell.angle_gamma   90.00
#
_symmetry.space_group_name_H-M   'P 1'
#
loop_
_entity.id
_entity.type
_entity.pdbx_description
1 polymer ?
#
loop_
_entity_poly.entity_id
_entity_poly.type
_entity_poly.pdbx_seq_one_letter_code
_entity_poly.pdbx_strand_id
1 'polypeptide(L)'
;MASKVRAIPVYTAKDYPRIRQLPGADDMPTTWEEWHTDFEASKAERLHRRDFTHAKVLVRPGKFKGWLDENSFSATEHTRQLYAQERLDSKRARQEGRRELERMLIVERQQSYMRPRRVAYHPLNNGSFGLFHAVIAGLLFAWLAHHWLG
;
A
#
# COMPACT_ATOMS: atom_id res chain seq x y z
N MET A 1 15.27 -14.58 -8.72
CA MET A 1 13.85 -14.22 -8.91
C MET A 1 13.22 -14.09 -7.53
N ALA A 2 12.62 -12.94 -7.19
CA ALA A 2 11.89 -12.83 -5.92
C ALA A 2 10.81 -13.92 -5.90
N SER A 3 10.79 -14.79 -4.88
CA SER A 3 9.79 -15.85 -4.83
C SER A 3 8.41 -15.20 -4.82
N LYS A 4 7.57 -15.54 -5.81
CA LYS A 4 6.24 -14.95 -5.96
C LYS A 4 5.34 -15.55 -4.89
N VAL A 5 5.36 -14.95 -3.70
CA VAL A 5 4.49 -15.38 -2.61
C VAL A 5 3.04 -15.18 -3.01
N ARG A 6 2.25 -16.26 -2.92
CA ARG A 6 0.83 -16.30 -3.21
C ARG A 6 0.03 -15.92 -1.97
N ALA A 7 -0.93 -15.02 -2.11
CA ALA A 7 -1.87 -14.74 -1.03
C ALA A 7 -2.82 -15.92 -0.81
N ILE A 8 -3.24 -16.17 0.43
CA ILE A 8 -4.34 -17.08 0.75
C ILE A 8 -5.40 -16.26 1.49
N PRO A 9 -6.63 -16.12 0.95
CA PRO A 9 -7.71 -15.45 1.66
C PRO A 9 -8.06 -16.24 2.93
N VAL A 10 -8.16 -15.54 4.06
CA VAL A 10 -8.59 -16.11 5.33
C VAL A 10 -9.74 -15.29 5.92
N TYR A 11 -10.58 -15.94 6.71
CA TYR A 11 -11.79 -15.36 7.29
C TYR A 11 -11.83 -15.61 8.80
N THR A 12 -12.44 -14.68 9.54
CA THR A 12 -12.78 -14.93 10.95
C THR A 12 -14.14 -15.61 11.03
N ALA A 13 -14.41 -16.34 12.13
CA ALA A 13 -15.72 -16.96 12.37
C ALA A 13 -16.87 -15.95 12.28
N LYS A 14 -16.66 -14.73 12.80
CA LYS A 14 -17.64 -13.64 12.74
C LYS A 14 -17.88 -13.12 11.33
N ASP A 15 -16.83 -13.01 10.53
CA ASP A 15 -16.89 -12.39 9.20
C ASP A 15 -17.36 -13.37 8.12
N TYR A 16 -17.13 -14.68 8.32
CA TYR A 16 -17.38 -15.72 7.32
C TYR A 16 -18.84 -15.76 6.80
N PRO A 17 -19.89 -15.74 7.65
CA PRO A 17 -21.27 -15.76 7.15
C PRO A 17 -21.59 -14.55 6.27
N ARG A 18 -20.97 -13.39 6.54
CA ARG A 18 -21.17 -12.16 5.75
C ARG A 18 -20.50 -12.24 4.39
N ILE A 19 -19.38 -12.95 4.27
CA ILE A 19 -18.75 -13.23 2.98
C ILE A 19 -19.60 -14.21 2.18
N ARG A 20 -20.12 -15.27 2.82
CA ARG A 20 -20.98 -16.29 2.18
C ARG A 20 -22.29 -15.71 1.63
N GLN A 21 -22.81 -14.65 2.23
CA GLN A 21 -24.00 -13.94 1.74
C GLN A 21 -23.76 -13.10 0.48
N LEU A 22 -22.50 -12.91 0.05
CA LEU A 22 -22.19 -12.16 -1.15
C LEU A 22 -22.51 -13.00 -2.40
N PRO A 23 -23.02 -12.37 -3.49
CA PRO A 23 -23.31 -13.08 -4.73
C PRO A 23 -22.09 -13.83 -5.27
N GLY A 24 -22.25 -15.11 -5.62
CA GLY A 24 -21.19 -15.94 -6.17
C GLY A 24 -20.22 -16.54 -5.14
N ALA A 25 -20.55 -16.50 -3.84
CA ALA A 25 -19.82 -17.20 -2.79
C ALA A 25 -20.34 -18.63 -2.50
N ASP A 26 -21.13 -19.19 -3.42
CA ASP A 26 -21.77 -20.50 -3.29
C ASP A 26 -20.77 -21.67 -3.23
N ASP A 27 -19.56 -21.43 -3.72
CA ASP A 27 -18.42 -22.36 -3.70
C ASP A 27 -17.78 -22.53 -2.31
N MET A 28 -18.13 -21.68 -1.34
CA MET A 28 -17.59 -21.77 0.01
C MET A 28 -18.23 -22.91 0.82
N PRO A 29 -17.53 -23.53 1.78
CA PRO A 29 -18.13 -24.47 2.75
C PRO A 29 -19.25 -23.84 3.59
N THR A 30 -20.23 -24.64 4.03
CA THR A 30 -21.47 -24.12 4.66
C THR A 30 -21.21 -23.38 5.95
N THR A 31 -20.28 -23.90 6.74
CA THR A 31 -19.91 -23.36 8.04
C THR A 31 -18.48 -22.84 8.04
N TRP A 32 -18.17 -21.96 8.98
CA TRP A 32 -16.81 -21.50 9.16
C TRP A 32 -15.91 -22.63 9.66
N GLU A 33 -16.46 -23.53 10.49
CA GLU A 33 -15.78 -24.69 11.06
C GLU A 33 -15.32 -25.67 9.97
N GLU A 34 -16.18 -25.97 8.99
CA GLU A 34 -15.80 -26.77 7.81
C GLU A 34 -14.65 -26.11 7.05
N TRP A 35 -14.82 -24.85 6.68
CA TRP A 35 -13.77 -24.10 5.98
C TRP A 35 -12.46 -24.04 6.76
N HIS A 36 -12.52 -23.82 8.07
CA HIS A 36 -11.34 -23.70 8.92
C HIS A 36 -10.60 -25.05 9.05
N THR A 37 -11.35 -26.15 9.09
CA THR A 37 -10.79 -27.51 9.09
C THR A 37 -10.00 -27.78 7.81
N ASP A 38 -10.60 -27.51 6.65
CA ASP A 38 -9.94 -27.67 5.34
C ASP A 38 -8.71 -26.77 5.21
N PHE A 39 -8.82 -25.54 5.70
CA PHE A 39 -7.73 -24.57 5.69
C PHE A 39 -6.55 -25.01 6.56
N GLU A 40 -6.80 -25.50 7.78
CA GLU A 40 -5.73 -25.99 8.66
C GLU A 40 -5.13 -27.30 8.15
N ALA A 41 -5.91 -28.20 7.55
CA ALA A 41 -5.39 -29.38 6.86
C ALA A 41 -4.44 -28.99 5.71
N SER A 42 -4.86 -28.07 4.84
CA SER A 42 -4.04 -27.55 3.74
C SER A 42 -2.78 -26.84 4.23
N LYS A 43 -2.85 -26.17 5.38
CA LYS A 43 -1.70 -25.51 6.02
C LYS A 43 -0.72 -26.52 6.59
N ALA A 44 -1.21 -27.57 7.24
CA ALA A 44 -0.36 -28.65 7.75
C ALA A 44 0.38 -29.35 6.60
N GLU A 45 -0.31 -29.59 5.49
CA GLU A 45 0.31 -30.15 4.29
C GLU A 45 1.41 -29.24 3.71
N ARG A 46 1.15 -27.94 3.55
CA ARG A 46 2.19 -27.00 3.11
C ARG A 46 3.39 -26.98 4.04
N LEU A 47 3.16 -27.02 5.35
CA LEU A 47 4.24 -27.08 6.33
C LEU A 47 5.05 -28.37 6.21
N HIS A 48 4.38 -29.51 6.02
CA HIS A 48 5.03 -30.80 5.78
C HIS A 48 5.93 -30.77 4.54
N ARG A 49 5.46 -30.13 3.46
CA ARG A 49 6.21 -29.92 2.21
C ARG A 49 7.27 -28.80 2.31
N ARG A 50 7.40 -28.12 3.45
CA ARG A 50 8.26 -26.93 3.64
C ARG A 50 8.00 -25.82 2.61
N ASP A 51 6.74 -25.69 2.18
CA ASP A 51 6.33 -24.66 1.23
C ASP A 51 5.98 -23.36 1.97
N PHE A 52 6.91 -22.41 1.91
CA PHE A 52 6.78 -21.07 2.50
C PHE A 52 6.42 -19.98 1.49
N THR A 53 5.94 -20.36 0.30
CA THR A 53 5.59 -19.42 -0.77
C THR A 53 4.19 -18.83 -0.62
N HIS A 54 3.59 -18.90 0.58
CA HIS A 54 2.21 -18.48 0.81
C HIS A 54 2.08 -17.49 1.98
N ALA A 55 1.19 -16.50 1.83
CA ALA A 55 0.90 -15.52 2.88
C ALA A 55 -0.60 -15.42 3.14
N LYS A 56 -1.00 -15.53 4.41
CA LYS A 56 -2.40 -15.35 4.82
C LYS A 56 -2.82 -13.88 4.70
N VAL A 57 -3.98 -13.64 4.11
CA VAL A 57 -4.57 -12.29 3.97
C VAL A 57 -5.99 -12.30 4.47
N LEU A 58 -6.24 -11.55 5.54
CA LEU A 58 -7.56 -11.46 6.14
C LEU A 58 -8.52 -10.66 5.25
N VAL A 59 -9.58 -11.31 4.80
CA VAL A 59 -10.65 -10.68 4.00
C VAL A 59 -11.68 -10.09 4.96
N ARG A 60 -11.89 -8.78 4.87
CA ARG A 60 -12.89 -8.06 5.67
C ARG A 60 -14.14 -7.81 4.82
N PRO A 61 -15.35 -8.21 5.28
CA PRO A 61 -16.56 -8.18 4.45
C PRO A 61 -16.86 -6.82 3.83
N GLY A 62 -16.84 -5.74 4.62
CA GLY A 62 -17.17 -4.40 4.11
C GLY A 62 -16.18 -3.90 3.04
N LYS A 63 -14.88 -4.12 3.24
CA LYS A 63 -13.85 -3.73 2.26
C LYS A 63 -13.90 -4.58 1.01
N PHE A 64 -14.14 -5.88 1.18
CA PHE A 64 -14.25 -6.79 0.07
C PHE A 64 -15.49 -6.50 -0.78
N LYS A 65 -16.65 -6.27 -0.14
CA LYS A 65 -17.88 -5.88 -0.84
C LYS A 65 -17.69 -4.58 -1.64
N GLY A 66 -17.12 -3.54 -1.04
CA GLY A 66 -16.86 -2.28 -1.77
C GLY A 66 -15.97 -2.49 -2.99
N TRP A 67 -14.91 -3.28 -2.85
CA TRP A 67 -14.02 -3.62 -3.96
C TRP A 67 -14.72 -4.48 -5.03
N LEU A 68 -15.61 -5.41 -4.65
CA LEU A 68 -16.42 -6.15 -5.61
C LEU A 68 -17.35 -5.23 -6.42
N ASP A 69 -18.04 -4.32 -5.72
CA ASP A 69 -18.96 -3.36 -6.32
C ASP A 69 -18.21 -2.43 -7.30
N GLU A 70 -17.04 -1.91 -6.91
CA GLU A 70 -16.18 -1.05 -7.74
C GLU A 70 -15.72 -1.75 -9.04
N ASN A 71 -15.51 -3.06 -8.99
CA ASN A 71 -15.01 -3.84 -10.12
C ASN A 71 -16.12 -4.63 -10.84
N SER A 72 -17.38 -4.49 -10.43
CA SER A 72 -18.51 -5.28 -10.95
C SER A 72 -18.27 -6.80 -10.90
N PHE A 73 -17.65 -7.29 -9.82
CA PHE A 73 -17.33 -8.70 -9.63
C PHE A 73 -18.29 -9.40 -8.67
N SER A 74 -18.44 -10.71 -8.88
CA SER A 74 -19.04 -11.64 -7.90
C SER A 74 -17.96 -12.24 -7.00
N ALA A 75 -18.35 -12.65 -5.80
CA ALA A 75 -17.49 -13.14 -4.72
C ALA A 75 -16.95 -14.58 -4.92
N THR A 76 -16.64 -14.99 -6.14
CA THR A 76 -16.11 -16.33 -6.48
C THR A 76 -14.76 -16.62 -5.83
N GLU A 77 -14.33 -17.89 -5.77
CA GLU A 77 -12.98 -18.27 -5.32
C GLU A 77 -11.88 -17.43 -5.99
N HIS A 78 -11.95 -17.34 -7.32
CA HIS A 78 -10.98 -16.60 -8.11
C HIS A 78 -10.93 -15.13 -7.72
N THR A 79 -12.09 -14.51 -7.54
CA THR A 79 -12.20 -13.10 -7.13
C THR A 79 -11.67 -12.87 -5.72
N ARG A 80 -11.98 -13.77 -4.76
CA ARG A 80 -11.46 -13.70 -3.38
C ARG A 80 -9.94 -13.82 -3.37
N GLN A 81 -9.39 -14.67 -4.23
CA GLN A 81 -7.95 -14.85 -4.42
C GLN A 81 -7.30 -13.60 -5.02
N LEU A 82 -7.92 -12.99 -6.04
CA LEU A 82 -7.45 -11.76 -6.69
C LEU A 82 -7.38 -10.61 -5.68
N TYR A 83 -8.47 -10.38 -4.94
CA TYR A 83 -8.52 -9.39 -3.88
C TYR A 83 -7.42 -9.62 -2.83
N ALA A 84 -7.27 -10.86 -2.35
CA ALA A 84 -6.24 -11.18 -1.37
C ALA A 84 -4.82 -10.88 -1.89
N GLN A 85 -4.56 -11.16 -3.17
CA GLN A 85 -3.28 -10.88 -3.81
C GLN A 85 -3.02 -9.38 -3.90
N GLU A 86 -4.00 -8.59 -4.36
CA GLU A 86 -3.89 -7.12 -4.43
C GLU A 86 -3.62 -6.50 -3.05
N ARG A 87 -4.28 -7.02 -1.99
CA ARG A 87 -4.04 -6.58 -0.61
C ARG A 87 -2.63 -6.91 -0.13
N LEU A 88 -2.09 -8.08 -0.50
CA LEU A 88 -0.71 -8.46 -0.18
C LEU A 88 0.29 -7.55 -0.89
N ASP A 89 0.11 -7.33 -2.18
CA ASP A 89 0.99 -6.52 -3.01
C ASP A 89 0.97 -5.06 -2.57
N SER A 90 -0.21 -4.53 -2.27
CA SER A 90 -0.38 -3.20 -1.68
C SER A 90 0.32 -3.06 -0.31
N LYS A 91 0.32 -4.12 0.51
CA LYS A 91 1.04 -4.10 1.80
C LYS A 91 2.55 -4.08 1.58
N ARG A 92 3.04 -4.84 0.60
CA ARG A 92 4.47 -4.89 0.24
C ARG A 92 4.95 -3.56 -0.30
N ALA A 93 4.22 -2.94 -1.21
CA ALA A 93 4.55 -1.62 -1.74
C ALA A 93 4.71 -0.58 -0.62
N ARG A 94 3.78 -0.58 0.35
CA ARG A 94 3.89 0.31 1.53
C ARG A 94 5.10 0.01 2.41
N GLN A 95 5.48 -1.26 2.57
CA GLN A 95 6.66 -1.64 3.33
C GLN A 95 7.96 -1.24 2.61
N GLU A 96 8.00 -1.41 1.30
CA GLU A 96 9.16 -1.01 0.49
C GLU A 96 9.37 0.51 0.54
N GLY A 97 8.30 1.29 0.37
CA GLY A 97 8.38 2.76 0.50
C GLY A 97 8.84 3.22 1.88
N ARG A 98 8.43 2.52 2.96
CA ARG A 98 8.94 2.81 4.32
C ARG A 98 10.43 2.51 4.44
N ARG A 99 10.89 1.38 3.91
CA ARG A 99 12.32 1.00 3.94
C ARG A 99 13.17 1.99 3.14
N GLU A 100 12.66 2.45 2.00
CA GLU A 100 13.33 3.47 1.19
C GLU A 100 13.46 4.79 1.96
N LEU A 101 12.37 5.26 2.58
CA LEU A 101 12.38 6.45 3.42
C LEU A 101 13.35 6.30 4.60
N GLU A 102 13.36 5.17 5.29
CA GLU A 102 14.30 4.88 6.37
C GLU A 102 15.76 4.94 5.89
N ARG A 103 16.07 4.36 4.71
CA ARG A 103 17.40 4.44 4.10
C ARG A 103 17.78 5.88 3.78
N MET A 104 16.87 6.66 3.20
CA MET A 104 17.11 8.08 2.90
C MET A 104 17.39 8.88 4.18
N LEU A 105 16.61 8.69 5.24
CA LEU A 105 16.81 9.36 6.53
C LEU A 105 18.14 8.97 7.19
N ILE A 106 18.57 7.72 7.07
CA ILE A 106 19.89 7.29 7.57
C ILE A 106 21.01 7.98 6.78
N VAL A 107 20.90 8.05 5.45
CA VAL A 107 21.88 8.73 4.59
C VAL A 107 21.93 10.23 4.88
N GLU A 108 20.78 10.89 4.99
CA GLU A 108 20.69 12.31 5.34
C GLU A 108 21.31 12.58 6.70
N ARG A 109 21.01 11.73 7.70
CA ARG A 109 21.59 11.82 9.03
C ARG A 109 23.12 11.66 8.97
N GLN A 110 23.65 10.69 8.23
CA GLN A 110 25.10 10.53 8.07
C GLN A 110 25.76 11.73 7.37
N GLN A 111 25.12 12.30 6.35
CA GLN A 111 25.59 13.52 5.68
C GLN A 111 25.57 14.74 6.60
N SER A 112 24.59 14.83 7.51
CA SER A 112 24.50 15.91 8.50
C SER A 112 25.65 15.85 9.52
N TYR A 113 26.10 14.66 9.91
CA TYR A 113 27.26 14.48 10.79
C TYR A 113 28.61 14.67 10.08
N MET A 114 28.67 14.45 8.76
CA MET A 114 29.87 14.63 7.93
C MET A 114 30.05 16.07 7.43
N ARG A 115 29.06 16.98 7.60
CA ARG A 115 29.25 18.40 7.24
C ARG A 115 30.25 19.04 8.22
N PRO A 116 31.40 19.57 7.74
CA PRO A 116 32.25 20.38 8.60
C PRO A 116 31.44 21.58 9.05
N ARG A 117 31.44 21.83 10.37
CA ARG A 117 30.86 23.02 11.00
C ARG A 117 31.52 24.24 10.34
N ARG A 118 30.88 24.83 9.32
CA ARG A 118 31.37 26.05 8.70
C ARG A 118 31.34 27.13 9.78
N VAL A 119 32.52 27.44 10.30
CA VAL A 119 32.74 28.67 11.08
C VAL A 119 32.43 29.80 10.10
N ALA A 120 31.32 30.49 10.32
CA ALA A 120 30.90 31.59 9.49
C ALA A 120 31.86 32.76 9.71
N TYR A 121 32.80 32.96 8.79
CA TYR A 121 33.33 34.29 8.54
C TYR A 121 32.32 35.01 7.65
N HIS A 122 31.66 36.03 8.21
CA HIS A 122 30.85 36.97 7.42
C HIS A 122 31.75 38.12 6.95
N PRO A 123 32.00 38.30 5.64
CA PRO A 123 32.28 39.62 5.12
C PRO A 123 30.95 40.30 4.80
N LEU A 124 30.75 41.47 5.41
CA LEU A 124 29.73 42.44 5.01
C LEU A 124 29.96 42.79 3.53
N ASN A 125 28.99 42.53 2.66
CA ASN A 125 28.87 43.31 1.44
C ASN A 125 27.41 43.44 1.01
N ASN A 126 26.96 44.69 0.99
CA ASN A 126 25.65 45.13 0.54
C ASN A 126 25.62 45.13 -0.99
N GLY A 127 24.62 44.49 -1.61
CA GLY A 127 24.37 44.72 -3.03
C GLY A 127 23.53 43.65 -3.72
N SER A 128 22.28 44.01 -4.02
CA SER A 128 21.53 43.53 -5.19
C SER A 128 20.92 42.11 -5.15
N PHE A 129 19.95 41.87 -4.27
CA PHE A 129 19.03 40.72 -4.35
C PHE A 129 17.55 41.09 -4.60
N GLY A 130 17.28 42.36 -4.95
CA GLY A 130 15.90 42.87 -5.08
C GLY A 130 15.22 42.68 -6.45
N LEU A 131 15.96 42.41 -7.52
CA LEU A 131 15.40 42.44 -8.89
C LEU A 131 14.86 41.10 -9.41
N PHE A 132 15.36 39.96 -8.93
CA PHE A 132 14.93 38.66 -9.44
C PHE A 132 13.57 38.20 -8.89
N HIS A 133 13.19 38.63 -7.68
CA HIS A 133 11.90 38.22 -7.08
C HIS A 133 10.69 38.99 -7.63
N ALA A 134 10.87 40.22 -8.14
CA ALA A 134 9.78 41.02 -8.69
C ALA A 134 9.25 40.48 -10.03
N VAL A 135 10.13 39.95 -10.88
CA VAL A 135 9.76 39.41 -12.21
C VAL A 135 8.96 38.11 -12.11
N ILE A 136 9.31 37.24 -11.16
CA ILE A 136 8.63 35.95 -10.95
C ILE A 136 7.24 36.15 -10.37
N ALA A 137 7.07 37.11 -9.44
CA ALA A 137 5.76 37.43 -8.89
C ALA A 137 4.81 38.02 -9.95
N GLY A 138 5.31 38.90 -10.84
CA GLY A 138 4.50 39.50 -11.91
C GLY A 138 3.94 38.48 -12.91
N LEU A 139 4.74 37.47 -13.29
CA LEU A 139 4.32 36.43 -14.23
C LEU A 139 3.26 35.48 -13.63
N LEU A 140 3.34 35.18 -12.33
CA LEU A 140 2.36 34.36 -11.63
C LEU A 140 0.99 35.05 -11.51
N PHE A 141 0.98 36.36 -11.23
CA PHE A 141 -0.28 37.12 -11.14
C PHE A 141 -0.96 37.30 -12.50
N ALA A 142 -0.20 37.50 -13.57
CA ALA A 142 -0.75 37.60 -14.93
C ALA A 142 -1.38 36.28 -15.41
N TRP A 143 -0.77 35.12 -15.07
CA TRP A 143 -1.30 33.81 -15.42
C TRP A 143 -2.59 33.46 -14.65
N LEU A 144 -2.66 33.82 -13.36
CA LEU A 144 -3.85 33.60 -12.53
C LEU A 144 -5.06 34.45 -12.99
N ALA A 145 -4.83 35.68 -13.44
CA ALA A 145 -5.90 36.56 -13.93
C ALA A 145 -6.53 36.06 -15.23
N HIS A 146 -5.75 35.43 -16.11
CA HIS A 146 -6.23 34.91 -17.40
C HIS A 146 -7.08 33.63 -17.26
N HIS A 147 -6.97 32.91 -16.14
CA HIS A 147 -7.64 31.62 -15.93
C HIS A 147 -9.00 31.69 -15.19
N TRP A 148 -9.38 32.87 -14.70
CA TRP A 148 -10.61 33.07 -13.90
C TRP A 148 -11.71 33.90 -14.60
N LEU A 149 -11.46 34.37 -15.83
CA LEU A 149 -12.38 35.22 -16.62
C LEU A 149 -12.76 34.61 -17.98
N GLY A 150 -12.53 33.30 -18.17
CA GLY A 150 -12.94 32.53 -19.35
C GLY A 150 -13.84 31.37 -18.98
#